data_AF-A0A848EBH1-F1
#
_entry.id   AF-A0A848EBH1-F1
#
_cell.length_a   1.000
_cell.length_b   1.000
_cell.length_c   1.000
_cell.angle_alpha   90.00
_cell.angle_beta   90.00
_cell.angle_gamma   90.00
#
_symmetry.space_group_name_H-M   'P 1'
#
loop_
_entity.id
_entity.type
_entity.pdbx_description
1 polymer ?
#
loop_
_entity_poly.entity_id
_entity_poly.type
_entity_poly.pdbx_seq_one_letter_code
_entity_poly.pdbx_strand_id
1 'polypeptide(L)'
;MIRLIACLCVLTALTVAPGASAQNEPFRVTNRAAVPATALHVSRSGQPWGANLLRDPLPPGSFFALRPGEGAGCRFDIRLVLQNGQELVQRDADVCAQRTIDLGGGPAVAPPVGALPQVGGGDRLLPNIAPAPR
;
A
#
# COMPACT_ATOMS: atom_id res chain seq x y z
N MET A 1 16.75 -25.33 -64.79
CA MET A 1 16.68 -23.99 -64.18
C MET A 1 15.62 -24.04 -63.08
N ILE A 2 15.98 -24.12 -61.80
CA ILE A 2 15.14 -23.74 -60.64
C ILE A 2 16.09 -23.72 -59.43
N ARG A 3 16.32 -22.53 -58.88
CA ARG A 3 17.12 -22.31 -57.67
C ARG A 3 16.16 -22.34 -56.48
N LEU A 4 16.28 -23.33 -55.60
CA LEU A 4 15.65 -23.29 -54.28
C LEU A 4 16.39 -22.26 -53.44
N ILE A 5 15.76 -21.12 -53.18
CA ILE A 5 16.26 -20.12 -52.23
C ILE A 5 15.67 -20.47 -50.87
N ALA A 6 16.53 -20.96 -49.98
CA ALA A 6 16.23 -21.18 -48.57
C ALA A 6 16.03 -19.83 -47.88
N CYS A 7 14.80 -19.53 -47.46
CA CYS A 7 14.49 -18.34 -46.69
C CYS A 7 14.71 -18.65 -45.20
N LEU A 8 15.93 -18.44 -44.73
CA LEU A 8 16.31 -18.56 -43.33
C LEU A 8 15.82 -17.32 -42.55
N CYS A 9 14.59 -17.39 -42.02
CA CYS A 9 14.07 -16.35 -41.14
C CYS A 9 14.77 -16.42 -39.77
N VAL A 10 15.80 -15.60 -39.59
CA VAL A 10 16.43 -15.35 -38.28
C VAL A 10 15.47 -14.48 -37.47
N LEU A 11 14.75 -15.08 -36.52
CA LEU A 11 13.98 -14.33 -35.51
C LEU A 11 14.95 -13.79 -34.46
N THR A 12 15.39 -12.54 -34.62
CA THR A 12 16.08 -11.77 -33.58
C THR A 12 15.07 -11.37 -32.50
N ALA A 13 15.17 -11.99 -31.32
CA ALA A 13 14.41 -11.60 -30.15
C ALA A 13 14.90 -10.23 -29.62
N LEU A 14 14.06 -9.20 -29.66
CA LEU A 14 14.30 -7.94 -28.96
C LEU A 14 14.15 -8.16 -27.45
N THR A 15 15.25 -8.13 -26.71
CA THR A 15 15.22 -8.03 -25.24
C THR A 15 14.98 -6.57 -24.84
N VAL A 16 13.76 -6.25 -24.43
CA VAL A 16 13.45 -4.94 -23.83
C VAL A 16 14.05 -4.90 -22.43
N ALA A 17 15.14 -4.14 -22.25
CA ALA A 17 15.64 -3.82 -20.92
C ALA A 17 14.66 -2.86 -20.23
N PRO A 18 14.30 -3.08 -18.96
CA PRO A 18 13.47 -2.13 -18.22
C PRO A 18 14.20 -0.78 -18.13
N GLY A 19 13.58 0.26 -18.67
CA GLY A 19 14.14 1.61 -18.67
C GLY A 19 14.35 2.12 -17.23
N ALA A 20 15.46 2.82 -17.00
CA ALA A 20 15.85 3.40 -15.71
C ALA A 20 14.74 4.26 -15.06
N SER A 21 13.81 4.78 -15.87
CA SER A 21 12.67 5.59 -15.43
C SER A 21 11.68 4.84 -14.52
N ALA A 22 11.49 3.53 -14.72
CA ALA A 22 10.53 2.76 -13.91
C ALA A 22 11.04 2.52 -12.47
N GLN A 23 12.36 2.54 -12.26
CA GLN A 23 12.95 2.34 -10.94
C GLN A 23 12.93 3.62 -10.07
N ASN A 24 12.72 4.77 -10.70
CA ASN A 24 12.59 6.08 -10.05
C ASN A 24 11.11 6.47 -9.81
N GLU A 25 10.19 5.52 -9.97
CA GLU A 25 8.79 5.76 -9.62
C GLU A 25 8.61 5.86 -8.10
N PRO A 26 7.72 6.74 -7.64
CA PRO A 26 7.48 6.90 -6.22
C PRO A 26 6.76 5.67 -5.69
N PHE A 27 7.14 5.24 -4.48
CA PHE A 27 6.40 4.24 -3.72
C PHE A 27 5.93 4.85 -2.40
N ARG A 28 5.00 4.18 -1.74
CA ARG A 28 4.36 4.65 -0.51
C ARG A 28 4.70 3.70 0.63
N VAL A 29 4.90 4.26 1.81
CA VAL A 29 4.92 3.52 3.07
C VAL A 29 3.70 3.94 3.87
N THR A 30 2.80 3.01 4.15
CA THR A 30 1.54 3.26 4.87
C THR A 30 1.66 2.78 6.31
N ASN A 31 1.31 3.64 7.26
CA ASN A 31 1.15 3.24 8.65
C ASN A 31 -0.21 2.55 8.83
N ARG A 32 -0.25 1.22 8.84
CA ARG A 32 -1.44 0.41 9.16
C ARG A 32 -1.59 0.12 10.65
N ALA A 33 -0.65 0.57 11.49
CA ALA A 33 -0.79 0.42 12.93
C ALA A 33 -1.88 1.35 13.49
N ALA A 34 -2.39 1.02 14.68
CA ALA A 34 -3.43 1.81 15.35
C ALA A 34 -2.91 3.10 16.00
N VAL A 35 -1.59 3.33 16.04
CA VAL A 35 -0.96 4.50 16.66
C VAL A 35 -0.09 5.27 15.66
N PRO A 36 0.12 6.59 15.85
CA PRO A 36 1.00 7.37 14.99
C PRO A 36 2.44 6.84 14.97
N ALA A 37 3.13 7.05 13.87
CA ALA A 37 4.58 6.81 13.78
C ALA A 37 5.35 8.13 13.96
N THR A 38 6.44 8.08 14.70
CA THR A 38 7.30 9.24 15.00
C THR A 38 8.58 9.25 14.17
N ALA A 39 8.99 8.10 13.62
CA ALA A 39 10.08 8.03 12.66
C ALA A 39 9.84 7.04 11.52
N LEU A 40 10.38 7.36 10.35
CA LEU A 40 10.47 6.48 9.19
C LEU A 40 11.91 6.47 8.70
N HIS A 41 12.51 5.29 8.63
CA HIS A 41 13.84 5.06 8.09
C HIS A 41 13.73 4.14 6.87
N VAL A 42 14.37 4.54 5.77
CA VAL A 42 14.43 3.75 4.54
C VAL A 42 15.86 3.71 4.06
N SER A 43 16.37 2.52 3.76
CA SER A 43 17.69 2.30 3.17
C SER A 43 17.59 1.25 2.06
N ARG A 44 18.58 1.23 1.16
CA ARG A 44 18.74 0.08 0.25
C ARG A 44 18.96 -1.18 1.09
N SER A 45 18.41 -2.31 0.66
CA SER A 45 18.53 -3.59 1.36
C SER A 45 19.99 -3.89 1.71
N GLY A 46 20.26 -4.19 2.98
CA GLY A 46 21.61 -4.47 3.49
C GLY A 46 22.51 -3.24 3.71
N GLN A 47 22.03 -2.01 3.45
CA GLN A 47 22.75 -0.79 3.80
C GLN A 47 22.35 -0.30 5.21
N PRO A 48 23.24 0.46 5.89
CA PRO A 48 22.90 1.11 7.15
C PRO A 48 21.64 1.98 7.04
N TRP A 49 20.90 2.09 8.15
CA TRP A 49 19.72 2.94 8.22
C TRP A 49 20.07 4.41 7.95
N GLY A 50 19.20 5.10 7.21
CA GLY A 50 19.29 6.53 7.00
C GLY A 50 18.69 7.36 8.14
N ALA A 51 18.70 8.67 7.97
CA ALA A 51 18.03 9.61 8.86
C ALA A 51 16.51 9.39 8.91
N ASN A 52 15.85 9.93 9.93
CA ASN A 52 14.39 9.99 9.98
C ASN A 52 13.86 10.88 8.85
N LEU A 53 12.93 10.35 8.07
CA LEU A 53 12.30 11.05 6.95
C LEU A 53 11.06 11.85 7.37
N LEU A 54 10.49 11.59 8.55
CA LEU A 54 9.30 12.29 9.03
C LEU A 54 9.68 13.63 9.68
N ARG A 55 8.93 14.68 9.34
CA ARG A 55 8.97 15.99 10.04
C ARG A 55 7.90 16.08 11.14
N ASP A 56 6.74 15.50 10.86
CA ASP A 56 5.60 15.39 11.76
C ASP A 56 5.22 13.91 11.92
N PRO A 57 4.54 13.53 13.03
CA PRO A 57 4.08 12.16 13.20
C PRO A 57 3.18 11.70 12.04
N LEU A 58 3.40 10.49 11.53
CA LEU A 58 2.59 9.89 10.47
C LEU A 58 1.37 9.17 11.10
N PRO A 59 0.13 9.68 10.94
CA PRO A 59 -1.04 9.10 11.59
C PRO A 59 -1.38 7.68 11.10
N PRO A 60 -2.16 6.90 11.86
CA PRO A 60 -2.78 5.66 11.39
C PRO A 60 -3.52 5.85 10.07
N GLY A 61 -3.38 4.91 9.14
CA GLY A 61 -3.99 4.93 7.81
C GLY A 61 -3.33 5.88 6.80
N SER A 62 -2.46 6.79 7.25
CA SER A 62 -1.74 7.72 6.38
C SER A 62 -0.49 7.08 5.77
N PHE A 63 0.00 7.67 4.68
CA PHE A 63 1.19 7.22 3.99
C PHE A 63 2.23 8.33 3.80
N PHE A 64 3.49 7.92 3.69
CA PHE A 64 4.60 8.77 3.26
C PHE A 64 5.05 8.31 1.86
N ALA A 65 5.07 9.22 0.89
CA ALA A 65 5.51 8.92 -0.48
C ALA A 65 6.99 9.27 -0.66
N LEU A 66 7.76 8.36 -1.21
CA LEU A 66 9.19 8.51 -1.41
C LEU A 66 9.55 8.12 -2.83
N ARG A 67 10.42 8.92 -3.43
CA ARG A 67 10.97 8.67 -4.76
C ARG A 67 12.40 8.15 -4.60
N PRO A 68 12.70 6.92 -5.03
CA PRO A 68 14.07 6.41 -5.04
C PRO A 68 14.99 7.34 -5.83
N GLY A 69 16.25 7.47 -5.42
CA GLY A 69 17.25 8.13 -6.27
C GLY A 69 17.49 7.34 -7.56
N GLU A 70 18.01 7.99 -8.59
CA GLU A 70 18.44 7.29 -9.81
C GLU A 70 19.47 6.20 -9.47
N GLY A 71 19.28 5.00 -10.02
CA GLY A 71 20.16 3.85 -9.76
C GLY A 71 20.04 3.22 -8.37
N ALA A 72 19.06 3.62 -7.55
CA ALA A 72 18.88 3.04 -6.21
C ALA A 72 18.42 1.57 -6.23
N GLY A 73 17.86 1.09 -7.34
CA GLY A 73 17.31 -0.27 -7.49
C GLY A 73 15.93 -0.43 -6.84
N CYS A 74 15.51 -1.68 -6.64
CA CYS A 74 14.16 -2.03 -6.20
C CYS A 74 14.08 -2.56 -4.76
N ARG A 75 15.21 -2.89 -4.11
CA ARG A 75 15.25 -3.58 -2.83
C ARG A 75 15.54 -2.61 -1.70
N PHE A 76 14.59 -2.47 -0.77
CA PHE A 76 14.71 -1.55 0.35
C PHE A 76 14.39 -2.21 1.68
N ASP A 77 15.11 -1.80 2.72
CA ASP A 77 14.73 -2.04 4.10
C ASP A 77 13.97 -0.82 4.61
N ILE A 78 12.84 -1.06 5.28
CA ILE A 78 11.94 -0.01 5.74
C ILE A 78 11.63 -0.26 7.21
N ARG A 79 11.85 0.76 8.05
CA ARG A 79 11.56 0.74 9.48
C ARG A 79 10.65 1.91 9.82
N LEU A 80 9.53 1.61 10.46
CA LEU A 80 8.61 2.58 11.02
C LEU A 80 8.66 2.49 12.55
N VAL A 81 8.96 3.59 13.22
CA VAL A 81 8.98 3.68 14.69
C VAL A 81 7.68 4.31 15.14
N LEU A 82 6.90 3.58 15.93
CA LEU A 82 5.61 4.00 16.45
C LEU A 82 5.78 4.91 17.68
N GLN A 83 4.76 5.71 17.99
CA GLN A 83 4.77 6.62 19.14
C GLN A 83 4.99 5.91 20.48
N ASN A 84 4.58 4.65 20.58
CA ASN A 84 4.80 3.81 21.77
C ASN A 84 6.21 3.17 21.82
N GLY A 85 7.10 3.50 20.89
CA GLY A 85 8.45 2.96 20.79
C GLY A 85 8.58 1.62 20.06
N GLN A 86 7.47 1.01 19.64
CA GLN A 86 7.51 -0.23 18.86
C GLN A 86 8.05 0.04 17.45
N GLU A 87 8.96 -0.81 16.98
CA GLU A 87 9.44 -0.77 15.60
C GLU A 87 8.72 -1.80 14.73
N LEU A 88 8.26 -1.37 13.56
CA LEU A 88 7.75 -2.22 12.50
C LEU A 88 8.76 -2.23 11.36
N VAL A 89 9.31 -3.39 11.05
CA VAL A 89 10.39 -3.52 10.06
C VAL A 89 9.97 -4.45 8.94
N GLN A 90 10.02 -3.94 7.71
CA GLN A 90 9.97 -4.74 6.49
C GLN A 90 11.36 -4.77 5.87
N ARG A 91 11.99 -5.94 5.85
CA ARG A 91 13.25 -6.16 5.15
C ARG A 91 13.01 -6.57 3.71
N ASP A 92 13.98 -6.24 2.86
CA ASP A 92 14.06 -6.67 1.46
C ASP A 92 12.76 -6.43 0.65
N ALA A 93 12.07 -5.32 0.91
CA ALA A 93 10.87 -4.93 0.19
C ALA A 93 11.19 -4.70 -1.29
N ASP A 94 10.41 -5.35 -2.18
CA ASP A 94 10.45 -5.07 -3.62
C ASP A 94 9.53 -3.91 -3.96
N VAL A 95 10.08 -2.70 -4.02
CA VAL A 95 9.26 -1.51 -4.31
C VAL A 95 8.90 -1.39 -5.78
N CYS A 96 9.49 -2.20 -6.66
CA CYS A 96 9.16 -2.27 -8.07
C CYS A 96 7.98 -3.20 -8.32
N ALA A 97 7.91 -4.33 -7.60
CA ALA A 97 6.76 -5.21 -7.62
C ALA A 97 5.58 -4.66 -6.80
N GLN A 98 5.85 -4.00 -5.67
CA GLN A 98 4.84 -3.48 -4.76
C GLN A 98 5.08 -2.01 -4.44
N ARG A 99 4.30 -1.12 -5.09
CA ARG A 99 4.43 0.34 -4.94
C ARG A 99 3.87 0.89 -3.61
N THR A 100 3.20 0.06 -2.82
CA THR A 100 2.66 0.44 -1.50
C THR A 100 3.10 -0.59 -0.47
N ILE A 101 3.95 -0.18 0.47
CA ILE A 101 4.42 -1.03 1.56
C ILE A 101 3.60 -0.69 2.81
N ASP A 102 2.78 -1.62 3.25
CA ASP A 102 1.92 -1.49 4.42
C ASP A 102 2.65 -2.01 5.68
N LEU A 103 2.85 -1.17 6.69
CA LEU A 103 3.47 -1.53 7.96
C LEU A 103 2.45 -1.43 9.10
N GLY A 104 2.22 -2.54 9.81
CA GLY A 104 1.32 -2.56 10.98
C GLY A 104 0.09 -3.44 10.81
N GLY A 105 0.15 -4.42 9.90
CA GLY A 105 -0.87 -5.46 9.78
C GLY A 105 -0.62 -6.63 10.74
N GLY A 106 -1.27 -6.62 11.90
CA GLY A 106 -2.04 -7.81 12.31
C GLY A 106 -3.20 -8.00 11.33
N PRO A 107 -3.95 -9.13 11.33
CA PRO A 107 -4.98 -9.39 10.33
C PRO A 107 -5.81 -8.14 10.12
N ALA A 108 -5.83 -7.66 8.87
CA ALA A 108 -6.49 -6.43 8.50
C ALA A 108 -7.90 -6.47 9.09
N VAL A 109 -8.17 -5.65 10.12
CA VAL A 109 -9.54 -5.36 10.48
C VAL A 109 -10.10 -4.72 9.22
N ALA A 110 -10.88 -5.49 8.47
CA ALA A 110 -11.58 -4.99 7.31
C ALA A 110 -12.29 -3.71 7.75
N PRO A 111 -12.31 -2.65 6.91
CA PRO A 111 -13.14 -1.50 7.21
C PRO A 111 -14.54 -1.99 7.57
N PRO A 112 -15.27 -1.41 8.54
CA PRO A 112 -16.61 -1.86 8.88
C PRO A 112 -17.50 -1.75 7.64
N VAL A 113 -17.64 -2.87 6.91
CA VAL A 113 -18.60 -3.01 5.84
C VAL A 113 -19.94 -3.23 6.54
N GLY A 114 -20.62 -2.13 6.86
CA GLY A 114 -22.00 -2.19 7.35
C GLY A 114 -22.29 -1.48 8.67
N ALA A 115 -21.83 -0.24 8.85
CA ALA A 115 -22.63 0.70 9.63
C ALA A 115 -23.61 1.41 8.69
N LEU A 116 -24.58 0.68 8.15
CA LEU A 116 -25.82 1.33 7.73
C LEU A 116 -26.46 1.89 9.01
N PRO A 117 -26.94 3.14 9.02
CA PRO A 117 -27.73 3.62 10.12
C PRO A 117 -28.95 2.71 10.24
N GLN A 118 -29.03 1.96 11.33
CA GLN A 118 -30.24 1.27 11.75
C GLN A 118 -31.24 2.38 12.08
N VAL A 119 -31.92 2.89 11.06
CA VAL A 119 -33.12 3.71 11.22
C VAL A 119 -34.13 2.77 11.86
N GLY A 120 -34.15 2.74 13.20
CA GLY A 120 -35.14 2.04 13.99
C GLY A 120 -36.50 2.51 13.51
N GLY A 121 -37.20 1.62 12.80
CA GLY A 121 -38.55 1.85 12.34
C GLY A 121 -39.43 2.05 13.57
N GLY A 122 -39.94 3.26 13.73
CA GLY A 122 -40.89 3.59 14.77
C GLY A 122 -42.12 2.70 14.67
N ASP A 123 -42.32 1.91 15.70
CA ASP A 123 -43.59 1.37 16.13
C ASP A 123 -44.56 2.54 16.36
N ARG A 124 -45.19 2.98 15.27
CA ARG A 124 -46.44 3.73 15.33
C ARG A 124 -47.50 2.81 15.94
N LEU A 125 -47.63 2.89 17.26
CA LEU A 125 -48.86 2.55 17.96
C LEU A 125 -50.04 3.20 17.21
N LEU A 126 -50.81 2.38 16.51
CA LEU A 126 -52.13 2.76 16.01
C LEU A 126 -53.04 2.93 17.23
N PRO A 127 -53.68 4.09 17.44
CA PRO A 127 -54.69 4.22 18.46
C PRO A 127 -55.90 3.34 18.11
N ASN A 128 -56.29 2.53 19.08
CA ASN A 128 -57.42 1.62 19.05
C ASN A 128 -58.73 2.43 18.88
N ILE A 129 -59.38 2.34 17.71
CA ILE A 129 -60.70 2.95 17.48
C ILE A 129 -61.75 1.97 17.99
N ALA A 130 -62.35 2.27 19.14
CA ALA A 130 -63.52 1.54 19.64
C ALA A 130 -64.77 1.89 18.81
N PRO A 131 -65.63 0.91 18.46
CA PRO A 131 -66.91 1.19 17.82
C PRO A 131 -67.94 1.73 18.83
N ALA A 132 -68.72 2.74 18.40
CA ALA A 132 -69.79 3.36 19.17
C ALA A 132 -71.00 2.42 19.39
N PRO A 133 -71.68 2.46 20.56
CA PRO A 133 -72.96 1.78 20.75
C PRO A 133 -74.12 2.54 20.09
N ARG A 134 -75.13 1.81 19.62
CA ARG A 134 -76.40 2.33 19.09
C ARG A 134 -77.41 2.58 20.21
#